data_AF-A0A944R4P0-F1
#
_entry.id   AF-A0A944R4P0-F1
#
_cell.length_a   1.000
_cell.length_b   1.000
_cell.length_c   1.000
_cell.angle_alpha   90.00
_cell.angle_beta   90.00
_cell.angle_gamma   90.00
#
_symmetry.space_group_name_H-M   'P 1'
#
loop_
_entity.id
_entity.type
_entity.pdbx_description
1 polymer ?
#
loop_
_entity_poly.entity_id
_entity_poly.type
_entity_poly.pdbx_seq_one_letter_code
_entity_poly.pdbx_strand_id
1 'polypeptide(L)' 'TTIERHGPVRIVKPTLVFQLAFENVSKSTRHKSGIAVRFPRITRWRRDKVPHEAATLSDLKALLAQTTGETE' A
#
# COMPACT_ATOMS: atom_id res chain seq x y z
N THR A 1 -6.10 -13.80 11.51
CA THR A 1 -5.92 -13.94 12.97
C THR A 1 -5.27 -12.70 13.55
N THR A 2 -5.75 -12.23 14.70
CA THR A 2 -5.20 -11.08 15.44
C THR A 2 -3.86 -11.44 16.09
N ILE A 3 -2.88 -10.54 15.99
CA ILE A 3 -1.55 -10.63 16.61
C ILE A 3 -1.49 -9.68 17.81
N GLU A 4 -1.96 -8.43 17.65
CA GLU A 4 -1.89 -7.39 18.67
C GLU A 4 -3.12 -6.46 18.62
N ARG A 5 -3.41 -5.77 19.73
CA ARG A 5 -4.53 -4.83 19.88
C ARG A 5 -4.05 -3.45 20.34
N HIS A 6 -4.47 -2.41 19.62
CA HIS A 6 -4.29 -1.01 20.01
C HIS A 6 -5.65 -0.29 19.99
N GLY A 7 -6.36 -0.29 21.13
CA GLY A 7 -7.69 0.30 21.23
C GLY A 7 -8.68 -0.34 20.24
N PRO A 8 -9.22 0.41 19.25
CA PRO A 8 -10.07 -0.15 18.18
C PRO A 8 -9.27 -0.84 17.06
N VAL A 9 -7.97 -0.57 16.95
CA VAL A 9 -7.10 -1.12 15.89
C VAL A 9 -6.60 -2.51 16.27
N ARG A 10 -6.45 -3.38 15.27
CA ARG A 10 -5.86 -4.72 15.40
C ARG A 10 -4.75 -4.90 14.39
N ILE A 11 -3.62 -5.43 14.84
CA ILE A 11 -2.59 -5.98 13.94
C ILE A 11 -2.98 -7.44 13.69
N VAL A 12 -2.95 -7.86 12.42
CA VAL A 12 -3.35 -9.22 12.01
C VAL A 12 -2.28 -9.87 11.16
N LYS A 13 -2.26 -11.20 11.10
CA LYS A 13 -1.46 -11.94 10.14
C LYS A 13 -1.94 -11.62 8.71
N PRO A 14 -1.07 -11.09 7.82
CA PRO A 14 -1.44 -10.81 6.43
C PRO A 14 -1.79 -12.11 5.70
N THR A 15 -2.99 -12.16 5.13
CA THR A 15 -3.52 -13.36 4.45
C THR A 15 -4.32 -13.01 3.20
N LEU A 16 -4.74 -11.74 3.05
CA LEU A 16 -5.60 -11.29 1.97
C LEU A 16 -4.86 -10.26 1.12
N VAL A 17 -4.99 -10.37 -0.21
CA VAL A 17 -4.42 -9.42 -1.17
C VAL A 17 -5.54 -8.64 -1.83
N PHE A 18 -5.46 -7.32 -1.79
CA PHE A 18 -6.44 -6.44 -2.42
C PHE A 18 -5.76 -5.59 -3.49
N GLN A 19 -6.48 -5.37 -4.58
CA GLN A 19 -6.12 -4.38 -5.58
C GLN A 19 -6.70 -3.03 -5.15
N LEU A 20 -5.85 -2.01 -5.19
CA LEU A 20 -6.21 -0.64 -4.88
C LEU A 20 -6.16 0.20 -6.16
N ALA A 21 -7.13 1.06 -6.35
CA ALA A 21 -7.03 2.20 -7.26
C ALA A 21 -6.87 3.47 -6.43
N PHE A 22 -6.09 4.42 -6.95
CA PHE A 22 -5.82 5.71 -6.32
C PHE A 22 -5.51 6.73 -7.42
N GLU A 23 -5.59 8.03 -7.10
CA GLU A 23 -5.34 9.10 -8.08
C GLU A 23 -3.86 9.47 -8.20
N ASN A 24 -3.14 9.51 -7.07
CA ASN A 24 -1.74 9.92 -7.06
C ASN A 24 -0.98 9.29 -5.87
N VAL A 25 0.34 9.32 -5.94
CA VAL A 25 1.29 8.91 -4.90
C VAL A 25 2.07 10.13 -4.41
N SER A 26 2.37 10.22 -3.12
CA SER A 26 3.21 11.29 -2.55
C SER A 26 4.09 10.81 -1.39
N LYS A 27 5.20 11.53 -1.13
CA LYS A 27 6.03 11.32 0.07
C LYS A 27 5.21 11.68 1.31
N SER A 28 5.33 10.91 2.39
CA SER A 28 4.61 11.16 3.65
C SER A 28 5.46 10.83 4.87
N THR A 29 5.56 11.77 5.81
CA THR A 29 6.21 11.57 7.12
C THR A 29 5.28 10.92 8.15
N ARG A 30 3.96 10.89 7.88
CA ARG A 30 2.94 10.38 8.80
C ARG A 30 2.83 8.86 8.78
N HIS A 31 3.12 8.22 7.65
CA HIS A 31 2.95 6.79 7.46
C HIS A 31 4.31 6.08 7.54
N LYS A 32 4.35 4.93 8.22
CA LYS A 32 5.58 4.11 8.36
C LYS A 32 6.20 3.70 7.02
N SER A 33 5.40 3.64 5.95
CA SER A 33 5.84 3.37 4.57
C SER A 33 6.66 4.50 3.93
N GLY A 34 6.58 5.72 4.48
CA GLY A 34 7.13 6.93 3.86
C GLY A 34 6.31 7.46 2.66
N ILE A 35 5.17 6.82 2.35
CA ILE A 35 4.36 7.08 1.15
C ILE A 35 2.88 7.15 1.51
N ALA A 36 2.17 8.11 0.91
CA ALA A 36 0.72 8.20 0.90
C ALA A 36 0.16 8.05 -0.52
N VAL A 37 -1.07 7.55 -0.62
CA VAL A 37 -1.84 7.48 -1.86
C VAL A 37 -3.10 8.33 -1.72
N ARG A 38 -3.49 9.05 -2.78
CA ARG A 38 -4.66 9.94 -2.78
C ARG A 38 -5.92 9.19 -3.20
N PHE A 39 -6.98 9.33 -2.39
CA PHE A 39 -8.29 8.68 -2.58
C PHE A 39 -8.20 7.17 -2.89
N PRO A 40 -7.49 6.37 -2.07
CA PRO A 40 -7.38 4.94 -2.30
C PRO A 40 -8.73 4.25 -2.11
N ARG A 41 -9.05 3.35 -3.03
CA ARG A 41 -10.26 2.52 -2.99
C ARG A 41 -9.94 1.08 -3.32
N ILE A 42 -10.55 0.15 -2.59
CA ILE A 42 -10.46 -1.28 -2.88
C ILE A 42 -11.29 -1.55 -4.13
N THR A 43 -10.65 -2.01 -5.20
CA THR A 43 -11.35 -2.35 -6.45
C THR A 43 -11.71 -3.81 -6.52
N ARG A 44 -10.81 -4.70 -6.08
CA ARG A 44 -11.02 -6.14 -6.14
C ARG A 44 -10.21 -6.86 -5.06
N TRP A 45 -10.78 -7.92 -4.50
CA TRP A 45 -10.02 -8.93 -3.76
C TRP A 45 -9.32 -9.89 -4.73
N ARG A 46 -7.99 -9.89 -4.73
CA ARG A 46 -7.13 -10.79 -5.51
C ARG A 46 -7.01 -12.15 -4.83
N ARG A 47 -8.04 -12.99 -4.96
CA ARG A 47 -8.02 -14.39 -4.48
C ARG A 47 -7.04 -15.28 -5.25
N ASP A 48 -6.63 -14.81 -6.42
CA ASP A 48 -5.61 -15.40 -7.28
C ASP A 48 -4.18 -15.17 -6.79
N LYS A 49 -3.97 -14.31 -5.79
CA LYS A 49 -2.64 -13.96 -5.26
C LYS A 49 -2.48 -14.32 -3.79
N VAL A 50 -1.26 -14.70 -3.43
CA VAL A 50 -0.83 -14.89 -2.04
C VAL A 50 -0.08 -13.67 -1.50
N PRO A 51 0.01 -13.47 -0.16
CA PRO A 51 0.52 -12.22 0.41
C PRO A 51 1.91 -11.76 -0.06
N HIS A 52 2.82 -12.68 -0.39
CA HIS A 52 4.16 -12.33 -0.87
C HIS A 52 4.19 -11.83 -2.33
N GLU A 53 3.10 -11.98 -3.09
CA GLU A 53 2.96 -11.48 -4.46
C GLU A 53 2.27 -10.10 -4.52
N ALA A 54 1.99 -9.51 -3.36
CA ALA A 54 1.48 -8.16 -3.27
C ALA A 54 2.55 -7.16 -3.76
N ALA A 55 2.09 -5.99 -4.25
CA ALA A 55 2.98 -4.92 -4.66
C ALA A 55 3.86 -4.46 -3.49
N THR A 56 5.08 -4.04 -3.81
CA THR A 56 6.11 -3.65 -2.86
C THR A 56 6.18 -2.13 -2.70
N LEU A 57 6.87 -1.67 -1.65
CA LEU A 57 7.16 -0.24 -1.50
C LEU A 57 8.10 0.28 -2.60
N SER A 58 8.96 -0.57 -3.18
CA SER A 58 9.83 -0.20 -4.28
C SER A 58 9.02 0.17 -5.53
N ASP A 59 7.94 -0.57 -5.82
CA ASP A 59 7.04 -0.27 -6.94
C ASP A 59 6.41 1.11 -6.78
N LEU A 60 5.96 1.47 -5.57
CA LEU A 60 5.38 2.79 -5.29
C LEU A 60 6.42 3.91 -5.38
N LYS A 61 7.69 3.66 -5.00
CA LYS A 61 8.77 4.64 -5.16
C LYS A 61 9.09 4.89 -6.63
N ALA A 62 9.10 3.84 -7.46
CA ALA A 62 9.29 3.96 -8.89
C ALA A 62 8.16 4.78 -9.54
N LEU A 63 6.91 4.55 -9.15
CA LEU A 63 5.77 5.36 -9.60
C LEU A 63 5.91 6.83 -9.17
N LEU A 64 6.37 7.08 -7.94
CA LEU A 64 6.58 8.44 -7.43
C LEU A 64 7.67 9.20 -8.20
N ALA A 65 8.76 8.51 -8.56
CA ALA A 65 9.84 9.10 -9.36
C ALA A 65 9.33 9.51 -10.75
N GLN A 66 8.55 8.64 -11.40
CA GLN A 66 7.92 8.93 -12.70
C GLN A 66 7.00 10.15 -12.65
N THR A 67 6.19 10.28 -11.58
CA THR A 67 5.28 11.43 -11.44
C THR A 67 5.99 12.75 -11.16
N THR A 68 7.15 12.71 -10.49
CA THR A 68 7.88 13.93 -10.07
C THR A 68 8.78 14.49 -11.19
N GLY A 69 8.93 13.77 -12.32
CA GLY A 69 9.83 14.17 -13.40
C GLY A 69 11.30 14.07 -13.04
N GLU A 70 11.65 13.41 -11.93
CA GLU A 70 13.01 12.99 -11.60
C GLU A 70 13.35 11.77 -12.48
N THR A 71 13.46 12.03 -13.79
CA THR A 71 14.14 11.13 -14.73
C THR A 71 15.56 11.68 -14.79
N GLU A 72 16.53 10.97 -14.20
CA GLU A 72 17.93 11.17 -14.56
C GLU A 72 18.15 10.83 -16.04
#